data_AF-A0A926YVP4-F1
#
_entry.id   AF-A0A926YVP4-F1
#
_cell.length_a   1.000
_cell.length_b   1.000
_cell.length_c   1.000
_cell.angle_alpha   90.00
_cell.angle_beta   90.00
_cell.angle_gamma   90.00
#
_symmetry.space_group_name_H-M   'P 1'
#
loop_
_entity.id
_entity.type
_entity.pdbx_description
1 polymer ?
#
loop_
_entity_poly.entity_id
_entity_poly.type
_entity_poly.pdbx_seq_one_letter_code
_entity_poly.pdbx_strand_id
1 'polypeptide(L)'
;MNHTSQRRAKAQKRRSSKKFSPRQTALYLVFLVVCVVVAQLLSGNRRFFDAFVIGGVPSPIIWDVLMDAPARTALFSGDEVGLHDRMDNIGIENKMKAYYRPQIPDEVALDQHIHQILYERTGYVGEAYVVDSQGSLVLKSQAQ
;
A
#
# COMPACT_ATOMS: atom_id res chain seq x y z
N MET A 1 30.04 -10.91 70.95
CA MET A 1 30.16 -9.79 69.97
C MET A 1 29.51 -10.20 68.66
N ASN A 2 28.23 -9.86 68.46
CA ASN A 2 27.48 -10.11 67.22
C ASN A 2 26.30 -9.12 67.18
N HIS A 3 26.46 -7.96 66.53
CA HIS A 3 25.34 -7.02 66.36
C HIS A 3 25.25 -6.37 64.97
N THR A 4 26.20 -6.62 64.07
CA THR A 4 26.30 -5.90 62.78
C THR A 4 25.64 -6.63 61.61
N SER A 5 25.42 -7.95 61.70
CA SER A 5 24.94 -8.79 60.58
C SER A 5 23.42 -8.74 60.37
N GLN A 6 22.63 -8.39 61.40
CA GLN A 6 21.17 -8.40 61.32
C GLN A 6 20.56 -7.15 60.65
N ARG A 7 21.30 -6.05 60.53
CA ARG A 7 20.78 -4.81 59.91
C ARG A 7 20.80 -4.84 58.38
N ARG A 8 21.66 -5.65 57.75
CA ARG A 8 21.74 -5.76 56.28
C ARG A 8 20.66 -6.66 55.67
N ALA A 9 20.16 -7.65 56.40
CA ALA A 9 19.15 -8.59 55.89
C ALA A 9 17.74 -7.98 55.74
N LYS A 10 17.43 -6.86 56.41
CA LYS A 10 16.10 -6.24 56.36
C LYS A 10 15.94 -5.15 55.28
N ALA A 11 17.05 -4.69 54.67
CA ALA A 11 17.00 -3.69 53.61
C ALA A 11 16.74 -4.28 52.21
N GLN A 12 16.99 -5.58 52.02
CA GLN A 12 16.94 -6.21 50.69
C GLN A 12 15.55 -6.77 50.31
N LYS A 13 14.63 -6.90 51.28
CA LYS A 13 13.31 -7.51 51.10
C LYS A 13 12.18 -6.50 50.91
N ARG A 14 12.44 -5.44 50.15
CA ARG A 14 11.42 -4.44 49.72
C ARG A 14 11.51 -4.07 48.24
N ARG A 15 12.18 -4.89 47.41
CA ARG A 15 11.97 -4.86 45.96
C ARG A 15 10.66 -5.57 45.65
N SER A 16 9.56 -4.88 45.94
CA SER A 16 8.23 -5.19 45.44
C SER A 16 8.29 -5.16 43.91
N SER A 17 8.41 -6.33 43.29
CA SER A 17 8.02 -6.48 41.90
C SER A 17 6.51 -6.25 41.87
N LYS A 18 6.10 -5.02 41.58
CA LYS A 18 4.71 -4.71 41.25
C LYS A 18 4.35 -5.58 40.05
N LYS A 19 3.76 -6.75 40.31
CA LYS A 19 3.26 -7.65 39.29
C LYS A 19 2.10 -6.92 38.63
N PHE A 20 2.36 -6.36 37.44
CA PHE A 20 1.31 -5.74 36.64
C PHE A 20 0.20 -6.76 36.42
N SER A 21 -1.05 -6.32 36.58
CA SER A 21 -2.18 -7.20 36.37
C SER A 21 -2.23 -7.67 34.90
N PRO A 22 -2.66 -8.90 34.62
CA PRO A 22 -2.71 -9.44 33.26
C PRO A 22 -3.55 -8.58 32.29
N ARG A 23 -4.53 -7.86 32.82
CA ARG A 23 -5.34 -6.90 32.06
C ARG A 23 -4.57 -5.64 31.68
N GLN A 24 -3.71 -5.14 32.56
CA GLN A 24 -2.85 -3.98 32.28
C GLN A 24 -1.76 -4.34 31.28
N THR A 25 -1.12 -5.51 31.39
CA THR A 25 -0.16 -5.96 30.37
C THR A 25 -0.81 -6.13 29.00
N ALA A 26 -2.02 -6.67 28.92
CA ALA A 26 -2.76 -6.77 27.65
C ALA A 26 -3.04 -5.40 27.03
N LEU A 27 -3.53 -4.44 27.83
CA LEU A 27 -3.75 -3.06 27.37
C LEU A 27 -2.46 -2.38 26.90
N TYR A 28 -1.35 -2.56 27.63
CA TYR A 28 -0.06 -2.03 27.21
C TYR A 28 0.42 -2.67 25.90
N LEU A 29 0.24 -3.96 25.70
CA LEU A 29 0.62 -4.63 24.45
C LEU A 29 -0.21 -4.12 23.26
N VAL A 30 -1.53 -3.98 23.42
CA VAL A 30 -2.38 -3.41 22.37
C VAL A 30 -1.96 -1.97 22.05
N PHE A 31 -1.75 -1.15 23.08
CA PHE A 31 -1.29 0.22 22.89
C PHE A 31 0.06 0.27 22.18
N LEU A 32 1.00 -0.61 22.53
CA LEU A 32 2.33 -0.67 21.91
C LEU A 32 2.22 -1.08 20.44
N VAL A 33 1.37 -2.06 20.09
CA VAL A 33 1.08 -2.42 18.70
C VAL A 33 0.50 -1.22 17.94
N VAL A 34 -0.48 -0.52 18.50
CA VAL A 34 -1.06 0.67 17.88
C VAL A 34 -0.01 1.77 17.69
N CYS A 35 0.85 2.03 18.68
CA CYS A 35 1.93 3.00 18.58
C CYS A 35 2.96 2.62 17.51
N VAL A 36 3.30 1.34 17.38
CA VAL A 36 4.20 0.86 16.32
C VAL A 36 3.55 1.08 14.95
N VAL A 37 2.27 0.74 14.77
CA VAL A 37 1.55 0.99 13.52
C VAL A 37 1.51 2.48 13.19
N VAL A 38 1.13 3.33 14.16
CA VAL A 38 1.10 4.79 13.98
C VAL A 38 2.50 5.35 13.69
N ALA A 39 3.55 4.85 14.35
CA ALA A 39 4.91 5.26 14.07
C ALA A 39 5.37 4.84 12.68
N GLN A 40 5.00 3.65 12.18
CA GLN A 40 5.27 3.24 10.80
C GLN A 40 4.53 4.10 9.78
N LEU A 41 3.28 4.49 10.09
CA LEU A 41 2.49 5.41 9.24
C LEU A 41 3.09 6.83 9.22
N LEU A 42 3.52 7.35 10.37
CA LEU A 42 4.08 8.71 10.50
C LEU A 42 5.53 8.83 10.02
N SER A 43 6.31 7.75 10.06
CA SER A 43 7.71 7.75 9.61
C SER A 43 7.86 7.81 8.09
N GLY A 44 6.76 7.93 7.33
CA GLY A 44 6.80 8.05 5.88
C GLY A 44 7.33 6.80 5.20
N ASN A 45 7.30 5.65 5.89
CA ASN A 45 7.81 4.38 5.41
C ASN A 45 6.86 3.82 4.34
N ARG A 46 6.92 4.40 3.13
CA ARG A 46 6.05 4.10 1.96
C ARG A 46 5.95 2.62 1.64
N ARG A 47 6.97 1.83 1.99
CA ARG A 47 7.02 0.37 1.83
C ARG A 47 5.83 -0.38 2.43
N PHE A 48 5.19 0.16 3.48
CA PHE A 48 3.99 -0.47 4.06
C PHE A 48 2.75 -0.32 3.17
N PHE A 49 2.64 0.80 2.44
CA PHE A 49 1.56 1.03 1.46
C PHE A 49 1.86 0.42 0.09
N ASP A 50 3.14 0.30 -0.28
CA ASP A 50 3.57 -0.33 -1.54
C ASP A 50 3.18 -1.83 -1.62
N ALA A 51 2.86 -2.48 -0.50
CA ALA A 51 2.56 -3.90 -0.44
C ALA A 51 1.11 -4.27 -0.81
N PHE A 52 0.18 -3.30 -0.83
CA PHE A 52 -1.23 -3.59 -1.11
C PHE A 52 -1.54 -3.33 -2.58
N VAL A 53 -2.04 -4.36 -3.26
CA VAL A 53 -2.52 -4.30 -4.65
C VAL A 53 -4.00 -4.68 -4.66
N ILE A 54 -4.83 -3.82 -5.24
CA ILE A 54 -6.28 -4.07 -5.37
C ILE A 54 -6.58 -4.19 -6.86
N GLY A 55 -6.98 -5.39 -7.29
CA GLY A 55 -7.34 -5.61 -8.68
C GLY A 55 -6.21 -5.33 -9.69
N GLY A 56 -4.95 -5.55 -9.30
CA GLY A 56 -3.77 -5.24 -10.13
C GLY A 56 -3.30 -3.79 -10.05
N VAL A 57 -3.96 -2.92 -9.28
CA VAL A 57 -3.51 -1.53 -9.10
C VAL A 57 -2.84 -1.37 -7.72
N PRO A 58 -1.58 -0.93 -7.64
CA PRO A 58 -0.92 -0.60 -6.38
C PRO A 58 -1.70 0.45 -5.58
N SER A 59 -1.82 0.27 -4.26
CA SER A 59 -2.58 1.17 -3.40
C SER A 59 -2.13 2.64 -3.44
N PRO A 60 -0.83 2.97 -3.57
CA PRO A 60 -0.41 4.37 -3.71
C PRO A 60 -0.98 5.03 -4.97
N ILE A 61 -1.15 4.26 -6.05
CA ILE A 61 -1.69 4.74 -7.33
C ILE A 61 -3.20 5.00 -7.22
N ILE A 62 -3.92 4.11 -6.55
CA ILE A 62 -5.35 4.33 -6.24
C ILE A 62 -5.51 5.62 -5.42
N TRP A 63 -4.65 5.82 -4.43
CA TRP A 63 -4.69 7.02 -3.61
C TRP A 63 -4.42 8.29 -4.41
N ASP A 64 -3.46 8.27 -5.34
CA ASP A 64 -3.17 9.39 -6.23
C ASP A 64 -4.41 9.79 -7.06
N VAL A 65 -5.11 8.80 -7.63
CA VAL A 65 -6.36 9.03 -8.40
C VAL A 65 -7.47 9.59 -7.49
N LEU A 66 -7.62 9.06 -6.27
CA LEU A 66 -8.66 9.51 -5.34
C LEU A 66 -8.38 10.89 -4.74
N MET A 67 -7.12 11.29 -4.60
CA MET A 67 -6.72 12.61 -4.09
C MET A 67 -6.79 13.69 -5.16
N ASP A 68 -6.66 13.32 -6.44
CA ASP A 68 -6.84 14.24 -7.55
C ASP A 68 -8.32 14.52 -7.82
N ALA A 69 -8.76 15.77 -7.59
CA ALA A 69 -10.17 16.11 -7.69
C ALA A 69 -10.76 15.91 -9.11
N PRO A 70 -10.07 16.29 -10.20
CA PRO A 70 -10.52 15.98 -11.55
C PRO A 70 -10.62 14.47 -11.82
N ALA A 71 -9.60 13.69 -11.48
CA ALA A 71 -9.59 12.23 -11.73
C ALA A 71 -10.69 11.53 -10.93
N ARG A 72 -10.82 11.87 -9.64
CA ARG A 72 -11.89 11.35 -8.78
C ARG A 72 -13.28 11.66 -9.35
N THR A 73 -13.48 12.87 -9.86
CA THR A 73 -14.77 13.27 -10.45
C THR A 73 -15.06 12.43 -11.68
N ALA A 74 -14.10 12.33 -12.61
CA ALA A 74 -14.23 11.54 -13.82
C ALA A 74 -14.48 10.05 -13.53
N LEU A 75 -13.79 9.50 -12.53
CA LEU A 75 -13.98 8.12 -12.06
C LEU A 75 -15.41 7.87 -11.57
N PHE A 76 -15.97 8.76 -10.75
CA PHE A 76 -17.32 8.58 -10.21
C PHE A 76 -18.43 8.98 -11.18
N SER A 77 -18.14 9.79 -12.20
CA SER A 77 -19.09 10.11 -13.26
C SER A 77 -19.08 9.11 -14.42
N GLY A 78 -18.15 8.15 -14.44
CA GLY A 78 -17.97 7.23 -15.55
C GLY A 78 -17.45 7.92 -16.83
N ASP A 79 -16.76 9.05 -16.69
CA ASP A 79 -16.12 9.74 -17.81
C ASP A 79 -14.76 9.09 -18.10
N GLU A 80 -14.78 8.02 -18.91
CA GLU A 80 -13.60 7.20 -19.20
C GLU A 80 -12.48 8.02 -19.88
N VAL A 81 -12.86 8.92 -20.79
CA VAL A 81 -11.91 9.77 -21.53
C VAL A 81 -11.31 10.83 -20.60
N GLY A 82 -12.14 11.54 -19.84
CA GLY A 82 -11.65 12.54 -18.88
C GLY A 82 -10.80 11.92 -17.75
N LEU A 83 -11.16 10.71 -17.31
CA LEU A 83 -10.37 9.97 -16.33
C LEU A 83 -9.01 9.60 -16.91
N HIS A 84 -8.99 9.09 -18.14
CA HIS A 84 -7.76 8.72 -18.84
C HIS A 84 -6.80 9.91 -18.98
N ASP A 85 -7.26 11.01 -19.57
CA ASP A 85 -6.43 12.20 -19.81
C ASP A 85 -5.86 12.72 -18.49
N ARG A 86 -6.64 12.61 -17.42
CA ARG A 86 -6.17 13.00 -16.10
C ARG A 86 -5.16 12.02 -15.52
N MET A 87 -5.35 10.72 -15.68
CA MET A 87 -4.43 9.67 -15.23
C MET A 87 -3.07 9.76 -15.94
N ASP A 88 -3.06 10.08 -17.23
CA ASP A 88 -1.84 10.37 -17.98
C ASP A 88 -1.12 11.60 -17.41
N ASN A 89 -1.86 12.70 -17.22
CA ASN A 89 -1.33 13.95 -16.68
C ASN A 89 -0.70 13.80 -15.28
N ILE A 90 -1.29 12.99 -14.40
CA ILE A 90 -0.73 12.71 -13.06
C ILE A 90 0.29 11.54 -13.06
N GLY A 91 0.61 11.00 -14.23
CA GLY A 91 1.66 10.02 -14.46
C GLY A 91 1.37 8.64 -13.89
N ILE A 92 0.12 8.18 -13.88
CA ILE A 92 -0.24 6.87 -13.33
C ILE A 92 0.45 5.73 -14.07
N GLU A 93 0.48 5.77 -15.40
CA GLU A 93 1.11 4.72 -16.20
C GLU A 93 2.59 4.53 -15.84
N ASN A 94 3.33 5.64 -15.72
CA ASN A 94 4.74 5.62 -15.33
C ASN A 94 4.94 5.06 -13.91
N LYS A 95 4.04 5.37 -12.97
CA LYS A 95 4.07 4.81 -11.62
C LYS A 95 3.79 3.30 -11.62
N MET A 96 2.84 2.84 -12.44
CA MET A 96 2.59 1.42 -12.62
C MET A 96 3.80 0.71 -13.24
N LYS A 97 4.41 1.31 -14.28
CA LYS A 97 5.64 0.80 -14.89
C LYS A 97 6.75 0.66 -13.86
N ALA A 98 6.97 1.68 -13.03
CA ALA A 98 7.98 1.63 -11.97
C ALA A 98 7.70 0.50 -10.95
N TYR A 99 6.44 0.24 -10.62
CA TYR A 99 6.05 -0.82 -9.69
C TYR A 99 6.27 -2.23 -10.26
N TYR A 100 5.88 -2.45 -11.52
CA TYR A 100 5.88 -3.77 -12.15
C TYR A 100 7.18 -4.13 -12.87
N ARG A 101 8.02 -3.16 -13.24
CA ARG A 101 9.30 -3.39 -13.94
C ARG A 101 10.23 -4.42 -13.26
N PRO A 102 10.33 -4.50 -11.92
CA PRO A 102 11.11 -5.57 -11.28
C PRO A 102 10.57 -6.99 -11.51
N GLN A 103 9.29 -7.13 -11.88
CA GLN A 103 8.58 -8.40 -12.06
C GLN A 103 8.42 -8.75 -13.54
N ILE A 104 8.30 -7.74 -14.40
CA ILE A 104 8.11 -7.87 -15.85
C ILE A 104 9.25 -7.09 -16.55
N PRO A 105 10.36 -7.77 -16.92
CA PRO A 105 11.52 -7.11 -17.51
C PRO A 105 11.34 -6.69 -18.98
N ASP A 106 10.46 -7.37 -19.71
CA ASP A 106 10.14 -7.00 -21.10
C ASP A 106 9.20 -5.79 -21.11
N GLU A 107 9.66 -4.67 -21.66
CA GLU A 107 8.90 -3.41 -21.66
C GLU A 107 7.61 -3.50 -22.49
N VAL A 108 7.56 -4.35 -23.52
CA VAL A 108 6.33 -4.54 -24.32
C VAL A 108 5.28 -5.30 -23.50
N ALA A 109 5.68 -6.42 -22.88
CA ALA A 109 4.81 -7.16 -21.97
C ALA A 109 4.38 -6.32 -20.75
N LEU A 110 5.27 -5.48 -20.21
CA LEU A 110 4.95 -4.56 -19.12
C LEU A 110 3.90 -3.53 -19.54
N ASP A 111 4.07 -2.92 -20.72
CA ASP A 111 3.13 -1.94 -21.25
C ASP A 111 1.75 -2.56 -21.47
N GLN A 112 1.70 -3.74 -22.10
CA GLN A 112 0.46 -4.48 -22.33
C GLN A 112 -0.22 -4.88 -21.01
N HIS A 113 0.55 -5.34 -20.02
CA HIS A 113 0.02 -5.71 -18.70
C HIS A 113 -0.65 -4.52 -18.01
N ILE A 114 -0.01 -3.34 -18.06
CA ILE A 114 -0.54 -2.12 -17.44
C ILE A 114 -1.81 -1.67 -18.16
N HIS A 115 -1.80 -1.65 -19.49
CA HIS A 115 -2.99 -1.31 -20.27
C HIS A 115 -4.14 -2.27 -20.00
N GLN A 116 -3.87 -3.57 -19.86
CA GLN A 116 -4.89 -4.56 -19.49
C GLN A 116 -5.51 -4.26 -18.13
N ILE A 117 -4.69 -3.94 -17.11
CA ILE A 117 -5.19 -3.57 -15.79
C ILE A 117 -6.06 -2.30 -15.87
N LEU A 118 -5.62 -1.29 -16.62
CA LEU A 118 -6.39 -0.06 -16.80
C LEU A 118 -7.72 -0.35 -17.49
N TYR A 119 -7.72 -1.11 -18.59
CA TYR A 119 -8.92 -1.53 -19.30
C TYR A 119 -9.93 -2.24 -18.39
N GLU A 120 -9.49 -3.22 -17.61
CA GLU A 120 -10.36 -3.97 -16.70
C GLU A 120 -10.98 -3.11 -15.58
N ARG A 121 -10.37 -1.96 -15.28
CA ARG A 121 -10.79 -1.09 -14.17
C ARG A 121 -11.56 0.14 -14.64
N THR A 122 -11.26 0.64 -15.82
CA THR A 122 -11.78 1.92 -16.31
C THR A 122 -12.45 1.83 -17.68
N GLY A 123 -12.39 0.67 -18.36
CA GLY A 123 -12.87 0.52 -19.74
C GLY A 123 -11.93 1.08 -20.81
N TYR A 124 -10.81 1.70 -20.40
CA TYR A 124 -9.88 2.36 -21.33
C TYR A 124 -9.11 1.38 -22.22
N VAL A 125 -9.08 1.67 -23.52
CA VAL A 125 -8.27 0.95 -24.51
C VAL A 125 -7.21 1.90 -25.06
N GLY A 126 -5.93 1.55 -24.88
CA GLY A 126 -4.82 2.36 -25.40
C GLY A 126 -4.81 2.45 -26.92
N GLU A 127 -4.29 3.56 -27.46
CA GLU A 127 -4.28 3.81 -28.91
C GLU A 127 -3.59 2.70 -29.71
N ALA A 128 -2.59 2.04 -29.14
CA ALA A 128 -1.86 0.94 -29.77
C ALA A 128 -2.58 -0.42 -29.68
N TYR A 129 -3.67 -0.51 -28.92
CA TYR A 129 -4.32 -1.77 -28.56
C TYR A 129 -5.74 -1.89 -29.14
N VAL A 130 -6.19 -3.13 -29.27
CA VAL A 130 -7.58 -3.50 -29.51
C VAL A 130 -7.96 -4.63 -28.57
N VAL A 131 -9.23 -4.69 -28.21
CA VAL A 131 -9.79 -5.79 -27.42
C VAL A 131 -10.07 -6.94 -28.37
N ASP A 132 -9.49 -8.11 -28.11
CA ASP A 132 -9.78 -9.31 -28.87
C ASP A 132 -11.14 -9.92 -28.49
N SER A 133 -11.53 -10.99 -29.20
CA SER A 133 -12.78 -11.73 -28.91
C SER A 133 -12.86 -12.36 -27.51
N GLN A 134 -11.74 -12.42 -26.79
CA GLN A 134 -11.61 -12.99 -25.45
C GLN A 134 -11.59 -11.91 -24.36
N GLY A 135 -11.66 -10.62 -24.74
CA GLY A 135 -11.64 -9.49 -23.79
C GLY A 135 -10.23 -9.06 -23.37
N SER A 136 -9.18 -9.51 -24.06
CA SER A 136 -7.79 -9.13 -23.78
C SER A 136 -7.31 -8.05 -24.74
N LEU A 137 -6.49 -7.12 -24.24
CA LEU A 137 -5.81 -6.14 -25.09
C LEU A 137 -4.66 -6.78 -25.83
N VAL A 138 -4.70 -6.70 -27.16
CA VAL A 138 -3.63 -7.10 -28.07
C VAL A 138 -3.19 -5.90 -28.90
N LEU A 139 -1.92 -5.88 -29.31
CA LEU A 139 -1.41 -4.83 -30.18
C LEU A 139 -2.17 -4.85 -31.52
N LYS A 140 -2.52 -3.67 -32.04
CA LYS A 140 -3.19 -3.52 -33.35
C LYS A 140 -2.43 -4.19 -34.49
N SER A 141 -1.10 -4.24 -34.41
CA SER A 141 -0.25 -4.92 -35.39
C SER A 141 -0.39 -6.44 -35.39
N GLN A 142 -0.90 -7.03 -34.30
CA GLN A 142 -1.08 -8.47 -34.12
C GLN A 142 -2.53 -8.94 -34.31
N ALA A 143 -3.48 -8.00 -34.37
CA ALA A 143 -4.91 -8.28 -34.46
C ALA A 143 -5.43 -8.57 -35.89
N GLN A 144 -4.58 -9.08 -36.77
CA GLN A 144 -4.92 -9.41 -38.17
C GLN A 144 -5.55 -10.80 -38.28
#